data_AF-A0A5N5LGQ9-F1
#
_entry.id   AF-A0A5N5LGQ9-F1
#
_cell.length_a   1.000
_cell.length_b   1.000
_cell.length_c   1.000
_cell.angle_alpha   90.00
_cell.angle_beta   90.00
_cell.angle_gamma   90.00
#
_symmetry.space_group_name_H-M   'P 1'
#
loop_
_entity.id
_entity.type
_entity.pdbx_description
1 polymer ?
#
loop_
_entity_poly.entity_id
_entity_poly.type
_entity_poly.pdbx_seq_one_letter_code
_entity_poly.pdbx_strand_id
1 'polypeptide(L)'
;MGPSSSGCKISSLVAMFKPSSTSEIVSVLYVAIGDEPFQQSYGEQYHPFVIGSAMNIQTALAKVSLANQVKVVVPCSYDTFQSESSLPSKGHFRPDLNKTMIELLTFLRKHHSPFFVTISPFITFHRNKNISLNFSLFEETRHPRNDGHRTYKNSFDLGYDTVVTALSTAGYPEMDVVVAKIGWPMDGAANATSSTAETFMKGLMDHLHSKSGTPLRPRNPPIETYIYSLLDEDQRSIADGNFERHWGVFTFDGQAKYNVDLGQGSKNLVNAQFVEYLSSKWCVVNNNKDLSNATASSLNACSTADCTAISPGGSCFNISWPANISYAFNNYYQLHDQRADSCDFGGLGLITTVDPSVGNCRFPVELRTSHSVSLYGTGLFQWMILLTINTILHDFL
;
A
#
# COMPACT_ATOMS: atom_id res chain seq x y z
N MET A 1 12.09 -11.32 21.90
CA MET A 1 12.85 -10.05 22.01
C MET A 1 12.33 -9.29 23.22
N GLY A 2 13.20 -8.92 24.16
CA GLY A 2 12.78 -8.29 25.41
C GLY A 2 12.23 -6.86 25.21
N PRO A 3 11.32 -6.41 26.09
CA PRO A 3 10.62 -5.11 26.00
C PRO A 3 11.55 -3.88 26.00
N SER A 4 12.80 -4.02 26.45
CA SER A 4 13.80 -2.94 26.44
C SER A 4 14.40 -2.66 25.06
N SER A 5 14.44 -3.65 24.16
CA SER A 5 15.17 -3.51 22.88
C SER A 5 14.40 -2.75 21.79
N SER A 6 13.08 -2.94 21.72
CA SER A 6 12.22 -2.32 20.69
C SER A 6 11.96 -0.84 20.97
N GLY A 7 11.65 -0.50 22.23
CA GLY A 7 11.39 0.88 22.64
C GLY A 7 12.62 1.78 22.52
N CYS A 8 13.82 1.25 22.78
CA CYS A 8 15.07 2.00 22.72
C CYS A 8 15.51 2.29 21.27
N LYS A 9 15.25 1.37 20.32
CA LYS A 9 15.52 1.60 18.89
C LYS A 9 14.60 2.66 18.28
N ILE A 10 13.31 2.63 18.62
CA ILE A 10 12.34 3.62 18.10
C ILE A 10 12.56 4.99 18.73
N SER A 11 12.80 5.08 20.05
CA SER A 11 13.15 6.37 20.66
C SER A 11 14.41 6.96 20.04
N SER A 12 15.40 6.12 19.71
CA SER A 12 16.62 6.57 19.04
C SER A 12 16.35 7.00 17.60
N LEU A 13 15.50 6.28 16.85
CA LEU A 13 15.09 6.65 15.49
C LEU A 13 14.35 7.99 15.48
N VAL A 14 13.34 8.15 16.33
CA VAL A 14 12.56 9.40 16.45
C VAL A 14 13.45 10.55 16.98
N ALA A 15 14.36 10.28 17.92
CA ALA A 15 15.32 11.27 18.40
C ALA A 15 16.38 11.64 17.35
N MET A 16 16.72 10.74 16.43
CA MET A 16 17.63 11.00 15.32
C MET A 16 17.03 11.98 14.30
N PHE A 17 15.70 12.03 14.20
CA PHE A 17 14.96 13.04 13.43
C PHE A 17 14.64 14.31 14.23
N LYS A 18 15.15 14.44 15.47
CA LYS A 18 15.06 15.68 16.24
C LYS A 18 16.16 16.65 15.75
N PRO A 19 15.89 17.96 15.64
CA PRO A 19 16.80 18.88 14.97
C PRO A 19 18.19 18.95 15.63
N SER A 20 19.24 18.70 14.87
CA SER A 20 20.48 19.48 15.01
C SER A 20 20.34 20.70 14.12
N SER A 21 20.84 21.86 14.56
CA SER A 21 20.43 23.20 14.15
C SER A 21 20.64 23.62 12.67
N THR A 22 20.81 22.72 11.71
CA THR A 22 21.25 23.08 10.35
C THR A 22 20.75 22.21 9.18
N SER A 23 19.70 21.38 9.28
CA SER A 23 19.20 20.62 8.11
C SER A 23 17.68 20.49 8.04
N GLU A 24 17.15 20.36 6.81
CA GLU A 24 15.73 20.29 6.44
C GLU A 24 14.88 19.41 7.38
N ILE A 25 13.70 19.92 7.75
CA ILE A 25 12.90 19.46 8.88
C ILE A 25 12.10 18.21 8.50
N VAL A 26 12.50 17.04 9.00
CA VAL A 26 11.63 15.86 9.05
C VAL A 26 10.76 15.96 10.31
N SER A 27 9.48 16.30 10.15
CA SER A 27 8.52 16.34 11.25
C SER A 27 7.80 14.99 11.39
N VAL A 28 8.14 14.22 12.42
CA VAL A 28 7.45 12.97 12.73
C VAL A 28 6.18 13.30 13.53
N LEU A 29 5.01 13.03 12.95
CA LEU A 29 3.71 13.27 13.61
C LEU A 29 3.14 12.01 14.29
N TYR A 30 3.34 10.85 13.65
CA TYR A 30 2.76 9.59 14.07
C TYR A 30 3.79 8.46 14.09
N VAL A 31 3.62 7.52 15.00
CA VAL A 31 4.27 6.20 14.96
C VAL A 31 3.17 5.15 14.87
N ALA A 32 3.05 4.52 13.70
CA ALA A 32 2.10 3.45 13.44
C ALA A 32 2.61 2.11 13.98
N ILE A 33 1.78 1.40 14.74
CA ILE A 33 2.10 0.07 15.28
C ILE A 33 1.54 -1.01 14.38
N GLY A 34 2.41 -1.53 13.51
CA GLY A 34 2.05 -2.52 12.50
C GLY A 34 1.42 -1.89 11.26
N ASP A 35 1.38 -2.68 10.19
CA ASP A 35 0.64 -2.35 8.97
C ASP A 35 -0.65 -3.17 8.96
N GLU A 36 -1.74 -2.56 9.42
CA GLU A 36 -3.07 -3.18 9.49
C GLU A 36 -3.08 -4.53 10.26
N PRO A 37 -2.59 -4.59 11.52
CA PRO A 37 -2.37 -5.84 12.25
C PRO A 37 -3.65 -6.64 12.57
N PHE A 38 -4.84 -6.06 12.32
CA PHE A 38 -6.14 -6.70 12.51
C PHE A 38 -6.78 -7.17 11.20
N GLN A 39 -6.03 -7.13 10.08
CA GLN A 39 -6.51 -7.64 8.81
C GLN A 39 -6.88 -9.11 8.93
N GLN A 40 -8.04 -9.49 8.37
CA GLN A 40 -8.61 -10.83 8.57
C GLN A 40 -7.69 -11.95 8.08
N SER A 41 -6.89 -11.69 7.03
CA SER A 41 -5.92 -12.63 6.46
C SER A 41 -4.79 -13.02 7.42
N TYR A 42 -4.49 -12.19 8.43
CA TYR A 42 -3.49 -12.50 9.45
C TYR A 42 -4.05 -13.32 10.62
N GLY A 43 -5.37 -13.55 10.67
CA GLY A 43 -6.02 -14.17 11.81
C GLY A 43 -5.68 -13.45 13.12
N GLU A 44 -5.40 -14.21 14.18
CA GLU A 44 -5.09 -13.64 15.50
C GLU A 44 -3.58 -13.41 15.72
N GLN A 45 -2.74 -13.61 14.70
CA GLN A 45 -1.28 -13.66 14.84
C GLN A 45 -0.70 -12.42 15.55
N TYR A 46 -1.23 -11.23 15.26
CA TYR A 46 -0.70 -9.98 15.81
C TYR A 46 -1.47 -9.44 17.02
N HIS A 47 -2.71 -9.89 17.26
CA HIS A 47 -3.60 -9.35 18.29
C HIS A 47 -2.92 -9.23 19.68
N PRO A 48 -2.21 -10.25 20.19
CA PRO A 48 -1.63 -10.20 21.53
C PRO A 48 -0.49 -9.17 21.70
N PHE A 49 0.09 -8.69 20.60
CA PHE A 49 1.32 -7.88 20.62
C PHE A 49 1.06 -6.39 20.42
N VAL A 50 -0.04 -6.01 19.76
CA VAL A 50 -0.29 -4.63 19.32
C VAL A 50 -0.36 -3.66 20.50
N ILE A 51 -1.20 -3.95 21.49
CA ILE A 51 -1.44 -3.02 22.62
C ILE A 51 -0.18 -2.86 23.47
N GLY A 52 0.50 -3.96 23.78
CA GLY A 52 1.77 -3.93 24.53
C GLY A 52 2.85 -3.15 23.78
N SER A 53 2.94 -3.30 22.45
CA SER A 53 3.88 -2.55 21.61
C SER A 53 3.57 -1.05 21.60
N ALA A 54 2.30 -0.68 21.47
CA ALA A 54 1.85 0.71 21.54
C ALA A 54 2.19 1.36 22.88
N MET A 55 1.92 0.67 23.99
CA MET A 55 2.26 1.16 25.34
C MET A 55 3.78 1.32 25.54
N ASN A 56 4.59 0.38 25.05
CA ASN A 56 6.04 0.44 25.13
C ASN A 56 6.60 1.65 24.36
N ILE A 57 6.09 1.89 23.15
CA ILE A 57 6.52 3.01 22.31
C ILE A 57 6.06 4.34 22.91
N GLN A 58 4.82 4.42 23.40
CA GLN A 58 4.31 5.60 24.09
C GLN A 58 5.14 5.96 25.32
N THR A 59 5.56 4.94 26.09
CA THR A 59 6.46 5.10 27.25
C THR A 59 7.83 5.59 26.81
N ALA A 60 8.38 5.06 25.71
CA ALA A 60 9.66 5.48 25.16
C ALA A 60 9.61 6.95 24.69
N LEU A 61 8.55 7.36 24.01
CA LEU A 61 8.32 8.75 23.61
C LEU A 61 8.17 9.68 24.82
N ALA A 62 7.53 9.23 25.89
CA ALA A 62 7.41 10.00 27.14
C ALA A 62 8.77 10.25 27.80
N LYS A 63 9.66 9.25 27.81
CA LYS A 63 11.03 9.37 28.37
C LYS A 63 11.88 10.43 27.66
N VAL A 64 11.61 10.71 26.39
CA VAL A 64 12.32 11.74 25.60
C VAL A 64 11.49 13.01 25.39
N SER A 65 10.40 13.17 26.15
CA SER A 65 9.48 14.33 26.10
C SER A 65 8.84 14.58 24.73
N LEU A 66 8.65 13.53 23.93
CA LEU A 66 8.01 13.60 22.61
C LEU A 66 6.55 13.10 22.62
N ALA A 67 6.05 12.56 23.73
CA ALA A 67 4.71 11.98 23.84
C ALA A 67 3.54 12.93 23.48
N ASN A 68 3.75 14.25 23.54
CA ASN A 68 2.74 15.24 23.16
C ASN A 68 2.85 15.68 21.69
N GLN A 69 4.00 15.47 21.06
CA GLN A 69 4.29 15.88 19.67
C GLN A 69 4.06 14.72 18.70
N VAL A 70 4.45 13.51 19.11
CA VAL A 70 4.36 12.29 18.29
C VAL A 70 3.26 11.39 18.86
N LYS A 71 2.25 11.08 18.06
CA LYS A 71 1.12 10.25 18.46
C LYS A 71 1.34 8.79 18.07
N VAL A 72 1.04 7.87 18.99
CA VAL A 72 1.10 6.43 18.71
C VAL A 72 -0.25 5.98 18.18
N VAL A 73 -0.27 5.42 16.99
CA VAL A 73 -1.50 5.01 16.29
C VAL A 73 -1.41 3.55 15.87
N VAL A 74 -2.57 2.94 15.61
CA VAL A 74 -2.65 1.59 15.08
C VAL A 74 -3.53 1.65 13.84
N PRO A 75 -2.98 1.47 12.62
CA PRO A 75 -3.77 1.43 11.41
C PRO A 75 -4.71 0.23 11.41
N CYS A 76 -6.00 0.45 11.24
CA CYS A 76 -7.00 -0.60 11.13
C CYS A 76 -7.40 -0.80 9.66
N SER A 77 -7.46 -2.06 9.21
CA SER A 77 -7.85 -2.42 7.84
C SER A 77 -9.31 -2.12 7.53
N TYR A 78 -9.64 -2.08 6.24
CA TYR A 78 -11.01 -1.92 5.74
C TYR A 78 -11.98 -3.03 6.24
N ASP A 79 -11.45 -4.18 6.66
CA ASP A 79 -12.22 -5.31 7.18
C ASP A 79 -12.29 -5.35 8.71
N THR A 80 -11.71 -4.37 9.43
CA THR A 80 -11.77 -4.29 10.90
C THR A 80 -13.18 -3.96 11.42
N PHE A 81 -14.02 -3.38 10.56
CA PHE A 81 -15.41 -3.00 10.84
C PHE A 81 -16.34 -3.57 9.76
N GLN A 82 -17.60 -3.79 10.10
CA GLN A 82 -18.58 -4.37 9.21
C GLN A 82 -19.99 -3.85 9.48
N SER A 83 -20.89 -4.09 8.51
CA SER A 83 -22.33 -3.80 8.62
C SER A 83 -23.10 -4.86 7.83
N GLU A 84 -23.90 -5.69 8.51
CA GLU A 84 -24.63 -6.81 7.89
C GLU A 84 -25.63 -6.34 6.84
N SER A 85 -26.21 -5.14 7.02
CA SER A 85 -27.14 -4.54 6.07
C SER A 85 -26.46 -3.63 5.04
N SER A 86 -25.12 -3.51 5.07
CA SER A 86 -24.37 -2.48 4.32
C SER A 86 -24.84 -1.04 4.60
N LEU A 87 -25.42 -0.81 5.79
CA LEU A 87 -25.89 0.51 6.24
C LEU A 87 -24.99 1.03 7.38
N PRO A 88 -24.54 2.28 7.33
CA PRO A 88 -23.67 2.85 8.37
C PRO A 88 -24.21 2.73 9.79
N SER A 89 -25.52 2.89 10.00
CA SER A 89 -26.18 2.82 11.31
C SER A 89 -26.09 1.44 12.01
N LYS A 90 -25.70 0.40 11.27
CA LYS A 90 -25.44 -0.95 11.79
C LYS A 90 -23.94 -1.27 11.89
N GLY A 91 -23.09 -0.27 11.66
CA GLY A 91 -21.63 -0.40 11.74
C GLY A 91 -21.16 -0.80 13.14
N HIS A 92 -20.33 -1.85 13.20
CA HIS A 92 -19.67 -2.32 14.41
C HIS A 92 -18.31 -2.93 14.06
N PHE A 93 -17.41 -3.01 15.05
CA PHE A 93 -16.15 -3.73 14.89
C PHE A 93 -16.41 -5.23 14.80
N ARG A 94 -15.55 -5.96 14.08
CA ARG A 94 -15.72 -7.41 14.00
C ARG A 94 -15.73 -8.05 15.40
N PRO A 95 -16.58 -9.06 15.67
CA PRO A 95 -16.72 -9.64 17.00
C PRO A 95 -15.43 -10.24 17.58
N ASP A 96 -14.55 -10.80 16.73
CA ASP A 96 -13.23 -11.33 17.13
C ASP A 96 -12.31 -10.25 17.70
N LEU A 97 -12.52 -8.98 17.32
CA LEU A 97 -11.70 -7.86 17.75
C LEU A 97 -12.27 -7.10 18.95
N ASN A 98 -13.49 -7.40 19.42
CA ASN A 98 -14.20 -6.58 20.42
C ASN A 98 -13.34 -6.25 21.65
N LYS A 99 -12.69 -7.25 22.26
CA LYS A 99 -11.84 -7.04 23.43
C LYS A 99 -10.63 -6.16 23.09
N THR A 100 -9.90 -6.52 22.04
CA THR A 100 -8.70 -5.80 21.60
C THR A 100 -9.02 -4.37 21.18
N MET A 101 -10.17 -4.12 20.56
CA MET A 101 -10.60 -2.77 20.16
C MET A 101 -10.96 -1.92 21.36
N ILE A 102 -11.60 -2.47 22.39
CA ILE A 102 -11.84 -1.73 23.64
C ILE A 102 -10.52 -1.29 24.27
N GLU A 103 -9.53 -2.18 24.32
CA GLU A 103 -8.18 -1.87 24.84
C GLU A 103 -7.49 -0.80 23.98
N LEU A 104 -7.55 -0.93 22.65
CA LEU A 104 -6.99 0.04 21.71
C LEU A 104 -7.64 1.41 21.86
N LEU A 105 -8.96 1.50 21.80
CA LEU A 105 -9.70 2.77 21.88
C LEU A 105 -9.50 3.44 23.24
N THR A 106 -9.38 2.65 24.32
CA THR A 106 -9.01 3.17 25.65
C THR A 106 -7.63 3.81 25.61
N PHE A 107 -6.65 3.14 25.00
CA PHE A 107 -5.29 3.65 24.82
C PHE A 107 -5.27 4.93 23.98
N LEU A 108 -5.90 4.92 22.81
CA LEU A 108 -5.94 6.07 21.89
C LEU A 108 -6.56 7.30 22.55
N ARG A 109 -7.71 7.14 23.22
CA ARG A 109 -8.37 8.22 23.97
C ARG A 109 -7.48 8.78 25.07
N LYS A 110 -6.83 7.92 25.85
CA LYS A 110 -5.94 8.33 26.96
C LYS A 110 -4.76 9.18 26.47
N HIS A 111 -4.26 8.92 25.27
CA HIS A 111 -3.09 9.59 24.70
C HIS A 111 -3.44 10.64 23.63
N HIS A 112 -4.74 10.94 23.46
CA HIS A 112 -5.25 11.86 22.43
C HIS A 112 -4.68 11.53 21.04
N SER A 113 -4.72 10.24 20.70
CA SER A 113 -4.29 9.74 19.39
C SER A 113 -5.53 9.40 18.57
N PRO A 114 -5.59 9.76 17.27
CA PRO A 114 -6.74 9.48 16.42
C PRO A 114 -6.83 7.98 16.07
N PHE A 115 -8.00 7.58 15.61
CA PHE A 115 -8.23 6.26 15.04
C PHE A 115 -7.81 6.25 13.56
N PHE A 116 -6.77 5.50 13.24
CA PHE A 116 -6.30 5.32 11.87
C PHE A 116 -7.06 4.18 11.21
N VAL A 117 -7.67 4.43 10.06
CA VAL A 117 -8.45 3.42 9.35
C VAL A 117 -8.25 3.50 7.84
N THR A 118 -8.21 2.35 7.19
CA THR A 118 -8.28 2.24 5.73
C THR A 118 -9.73 2.25 5.29
N ILE A 119 -10.08 3.20 4.42
CA ILE A 119 -11.40 3.24 3.76
C ILE A 119 -11.19 2.85 2.30
N SER A 120 -11.78 1.72 1.88
CA SER A 120 -11.55 1.18 0.53
C SER A 120 -12.84 1.06 -0.30
N PRO A 121 -13.21 2.14 -1.02
CA PRO A 121 -14.24 2.12 -2.06
C PRO A 121 -14.03 1.00 -3.10
N PHE A 122 -12.79 0.84 -3.58
CA PHE A 122 -12.46 -0.17 -4.58
C PHE A 122 -12.75 -1.59 -4.07
N ILE A 123 -12.26 -1.96 -2.88
CA ILE A 123 -12.50 -3.31 -2.33
C ILE A 123 -13.99 -3.54 -2.07
N THR A 124 -14.70 -2.52 -1.58
CA THR A 124 -16.16 -2.59 -1.39
C THR A 124 -16.88 -2.87 -2.71
N PHE A 125 -16.55 -2.12 -3.77
CA PHE A 125 -17.09 -2.34 -5.11
C PHE A 125 -16.72 -3.71 -5.68
N HIS A 126 -15.45 -4.10 -5.56
CA HIS A 126 -14.90 -5.33 -6.12
C HIS A 126 -15.54 -6.58 -5.49
N ARG A 127 -15.84 -6.54 -4.18
CA ARG A 127 -16.44 -7.66 -3.44
C ARG A 127 -17.97 -7.64 -3.44
N ASN A 128 -18.61 -6.47 -3.55
CA ASN A 128 -20.06 -6.34 -3.47
C ASN A 128 -20.68 -5.90 -4.80
N LYS A 129 -21.25 -6.86 -5.54
CA LYS A 129 -21.92 -6.62 -6.83
C LYS A 129 -23.12 -5.67 -6.76
N ASN A 130 -23.65 -5.38 -5.57
CA ASN A 130 -24.74 -4.42 -5.39
C ASN A 130 -24.25 -2.97 -5.34
N ILE A 131 -22.95 -2.73 -5.26
CA ILE A 131 -22.36 -1.39 -5.31
C ILE A 131 -22.05 -1.06 -6.76
N SER A 132 -22.60 0.05 -7.25
CA SER A 132 -22.31 0.50 -8.61
C SER A 132 -20.95 1.18 -8.67
N LEU A 133 -20.34 1.15 -9.86
CA LEU A 133 -19.09 1.85 -10.12
C LEU A 133 -19.27 3.36 -9.88
N ASN A 134 -20.31 3.98 -10.45
CA ASN A 134 -20.61 5.41 -10.27
C ASN A 134 -20.70 5.83 -8.80
N PHE A 135 -21.34 5.01 -7.95
CA PHE A 135 -21.40 5.27 -6.50
C PHE A 135 -20.02 5.25 -5.84
N SER A 136 -19.09 4.48 -6.37
CA SER A 136 -17.73 4.41 -5.86
C SER A 136 -16.83 5.52 -6.40
N LEU A 137 -17.18 6.11 -7.55
CA LEU A 137 -16.42 7.16 -8.22
C LEU A 137 -16.91 8.58 -7.95
N PHE A 138 -17.80 8.78 -6.97
CA PHE A 138 -18.45 10.07 -6.68
C PHE A 138 -19.30 10.64 -7.83
N GLU A 139 -19.67 9.80 -8.80
CA GLU A 139 -20.52 10.20 -9.93
C GLU A 139 -22.01 10.11 -9.56
N GLU A 140 -22.86 10.74 -10.37
CA GLU A 140 -24.31 10.65 -10.18
C GLU A 140 -24.79 9.20 -10.20
N THR A 141 -25.47 8.82 -9.12
CA THR A 141 -26.07 7.48 -8.96
C THR A 141 -27.59 7.59 -8.97
N ARG A 142 -28.24 6.68 -9.72
CA ARG A 142 -29.71 6.52 -9.70
C ARG A 142 -30.21 5.90 -8.40
N HIS A 143 -29.32 5.31 -7.62
CA HIS A 143 -29.64 4.55 -6.42
C HIS A 143 -28.74 4.98 -5.25
N PRO A 144 -28.93 6.19 -4.70
CA PRO A 144 -28.26 6.55 -3.46
C PRO A 144 -28.68 5.59 -2.33
N ARG A 145 -27.80 5.39 -1.35
CA ARG A 145 -28.05 4.49 -0.23
C ARG A 145 -28.69 5.28 0.91
N ASN A 146 -29.91 4.92 1.30
CA ASN A 146 -30.63 5.57 2.39
C ASN A 146 -30.48 4.76 3.68
N ASP A 147 -30.19 5.46 4.77
CA ASP A 147 -30.07 4.92 6.11
C ASP A 147 -30.82 5.84 7.09
N GLY A 148 -32.10 5.53 7.30
CA GLY A 148 -33.03 6.43 7.97
C GLY A 148 -33.19 7.75 7.20
N HIS A 149 -32.85 8.87 7.84
CA HIS A 149 -32.89 10.21 7.24
C HIS A 149 -31.59 10.61 6.53
N ARG A 150 -30.58 9.74 6.51
CA ARG A 150 -29.29 10.01 5.85
C ARG A 150 -29.27 9.39 4.47
N THR A 151 -28.84 10.16 3.49
CA THR A 151 -28.68 9.71 2.11
C THR A 151 -27.21 9.79 1.74
N TYR A 152 -26.62 8.63 1.46
CA TYR A 152 -25.25 8.49 1.00
C TYR A 152 -25.23 8.47 -0.52
N LYS A 153 -24.38 9.33 -1.09
CA LYS A 153 -24.22 9.48 -2.55
C LYS A 153 -22.95 8.83 -3.08
N ASN A 154 -22.00 8.55 -2.20
CA ASN A 154 -20.74 7.88 -2.54
C ASN A 154 -20.36 6.84 -1.49
N SER A 155 -19.47 5.91 -1.84
CA SER A 155 -19.02 4.84 -0.95
C SER A 155 -18.03 5.28 0.11
N PHE A 156 -17.33 6.41 -0.09
CA PHE A 156 -16.44 7.00 0.91
C PHE A 156 -17.22 7.41 2.16
N ASP A 157 -18.27 8.22 2.01
CA ASP A 157 -19.14 8.66 3.10
C ASP A 157 -19.77 7.47 3.82
N LEU A 158 -20.22 6.47 3.04
CA LEU A 158 -20.81 5.24 3.57
C LEU A 158 -19.80 4.47 4.44
N GLY A 159 -18.58 4.28 3.95
CA GLY A 159 -17.52 3.59 4.69
C GLY A 159 -17.10 4.36 5.93
N TYR A 160 -16.86 5.67 5.81
CA TYR A 160 -16.46 6.53 6.92
C TYR A 160 -17.51 6.57 8.03
N ASP A 161 -18.79 6.74 7.68
CA ASP A 161 -19.86 6.78 8.69
C ASP A 161 -20.12 5.41 9.33
N THR A 162 -19.76 4.31 8.64
CA THR A 162 -19.76 2.97 9.25
C THR A 162 -18.72 2.88 10.35
N VAL A 163 -17.50 3.42 10.13
CA VAL A 163 -16.46 3.50 11.17
C VAL A 163 -16.89 4.39 12.33
N VAL A 164 -17.45 5.57 12.04
CA VAL A 164 -17.95 6.49 13.07
C VAL A 164 -19.03 5.83 13.92
N THR A 165 -19.93 5.06 13.30
CA THR A 165 -20.96 4.31 14.02
C THR A 165 -20.34 3.17 14.85
N ALA A 166 -19.35 2.46 14.33
CA ALA A 166 -18.64 1.43 15.10
C ALA A 166 -17.94 2.01 16.34
N LEU A 167 -17.25 3.15 16.19
CA LEU A 167 -16.63 3.87 17.31
C LEU A 167 -17.67 4.33 18.34
N SER A 168 -18.80 4.86 17.88
CA SER A 168 -19.89 5.31 18.75
C SER A 168 -20.51 4.15 19.53
N THR A 169 -20.75 3.03 18.86
CA THR A 169 -21.26 1.78 19.47
C THR A 169 -20.29 1.23 20.51
N ALA A 170 -18.98 1.37 20.28
CA ALA A 170 -17.94 1.00 21.24
C ALA A 170 -17.77 2.01 22.40
N GLY A 171 -18.51 3.13 22.41
CA GLY A 171 -18.46 4.14 23.48
C GLY A 171 -17.46 5.29 23.25
N TYR A 172 -17.00 5.49 22.02
CA TYR A 172 -16.01 6.52 21.64
C TYR A 172 -16.52 7.45 20.52
N PRO A 173 -17.68 8.11 20.67
CA PRO A 173 -18.31 8.90 19.61
C PRO A 173 -17.52 10.15 19.19
N GLU A 174 -16.67 10.68 20.07
CA GLU A 174 -15.84 11.88 19.86
C GLU A 174 -14.44 11.55 19.32
N MET A 175 -14.13 10.28 19.07
CA MET A 175 -12.81 9.91 18.55
C MET A 175 -12.59 10.52 17.16
N ASP A 176 -11.45 11.20 17.00
CA ASP A 176 -10.96 11.69 15.73
C ASP A 176 -10.56 10.52 14.82
N VAL A 177 -10.80 10.67 13.52
CA VAL A 177 -10.54 9.63 12.53
C VAL A 177 -9.60 10.17 11.46
N VAL A 178 -8.53 9.41 11.20
CA VAL A 178 -7.63 9.61 10.07
C VAL A 178 -7.87 8.49 9.06
N VAL A 179 -8.10 8.86 7.81
CA VAL A 179 -8.16 7.90 6.70
C VAL A 179 -6.72 7.59 6.30
N ALA A 180 -6.19 6.48 6.81
CA ALA A 180 -4.77 6.13 6.71
C ALA A 180 -4.37 5.59 5.33
N LYS A 181 -5.32 5.02 4.59
CA LYS A 181 -5.13 4.58 3.20
C LYS A 181 -6.45 4.74 2.45
N ILE A 182 -6.38 5.37 1.28
CA ILE A 182 -7.47 5.42 0.30
C ILE A 182 -6.91 5.63 -1.11
N GLY A 183 -7.48 4.97 -2.11
CA GLY A 183 -7.03 5.05 -3.49
C GLY A 183 -7.87 4.19 -4.41
N TRP A 184 -7.41 4.04 -5.66
CA TRP A 184 -8.00 3.14 -6.65
C TRP A 184 -6.88 2.52 -7.51
N PRO A 185 -6.80 1.18 -7.62
CA PRO A 185 -5.76 0.55 -8.43
C PRO A 185 -5.99 0.80 -9.91
N MET A 186 -4.91 0.75 -10.70
CA MET A 186 -4.95 1.10 -12.13
C MET A 186 -4.69 -0.07 -13.08
N ASP A 187 -4.48 -1.26 -12.53
CA ASP A 187 -4.25 -2.50 -13.28
C ASP A 187 -4.60 -3.71 -12.39
N GLY A 188 -4.54 -4.92 -12.94
CA GLY A 188 -4.66 -6.17 -12.20
C GLY A 188 -6.08 -6.55 -11.73
N ALA A 189 -7.12 -5.77 -12.11
CA ALA A 189 -8.52 -6.10 -11.84
C ALA A 189 -9.50 -5.37 -12.77
N ALA A 190 -10.72 -5.90 -12.90
CA ALA A 190 -11.77 -5.23 -13.66
C ALA A 190 -12.08 -3.83 -13.10
N ASN A 191 -12.15 -2.82 -13.97
CA ASN A 191 -12.30 -1.39 -13.63
C ASN A 191 -11.13 -0.78 -12.85
N ALA A 192 -10.01 -1.50 -12.67
CA ALA A 192 -8.76 -0.91 -12.25
C ALA A 192 -8.05 -0.38 -13.50
N THR A 193 -8.26 0.90 -13.82
CA THR A 193 -7.63 1.57 -14.98
C THR A 193 -7.21 2.98 -14.59
N SER A 194 -6.24 3.57 -15.30
CA SER A 194 -5.87 4.98 -15.12
C SER A 194 -7.06 5.93 -15.17
N SER A 195 -7.98 5.73 -16.12
CA SER A 195 -9.17 6.60 -16.24
C SER A 195 -10.11 6.47 -15.06
N THR A 196 -10.33 5.24 -14.56
CA THR A 196 -11.21 5.02 -13.40
C THR A 196 -10.60 5.62 -12.13
N ALA A 197 -9.29 5.41 -11.93
CA ALA A 197 -8.58 5.97 -10.80
C ALA A 197 -8.54 7.49 -10.85
N GLU A 198 -8.38 8.09 -12.03
CA GLU A 198 -8.46 9.54 -12.21
C GLU A 198 -9.82 10.10 -11.77
N THR A 199 -10.92 9.49 -12.22
CA THR A 199 -12.28 9.89 -11.82
C THR A 199 -12.46 9.77 -10.31
N PHE A 200 -12.06 8.64 -9.72
CA PHE A 200 -12.12 8.42 -8.28
C PHE A 200 -11.35 9.50 -7.51
N MET A 201 -10.10 9.75 -7.90
CA MET A 201 -9.23 10.68 -7.21
C MET A 201 -9.73 12.13 -7.33
N LYS A 202 -10.21 12.55 -8.49
CA LYS A 202 -10.86 13.86 -8.66
C LYS A 202 -12.08 14.00 -7.76
N GLY A 203 -12.97 13.00 -7.76
CA GLY A 203 -14.15 12.99 -6.90
C GLY A 203 -13.83 13.04 -5.41
N LEU A 204 -12.80 12.30 -4.98
CA LEU A 204 -12.30 12.32 -3.60
C LEU A 204 -11.74 13.70 -3.23
N MET A 205 -10.89 14.27 -4.08
CA MET A 205 -10.29 15.58 -3.83
C MET A 205 -11.35 16.69 -3.79
N ASP A 206 -12.31 16.70 -4.71
CA ASP A 206 -13.43 17.64 -4.71
C ASP A 206 -14.26 17.52 -3.43
N HIS A 207 -14.56 16.28 -3.01
CA HIS A 207 -15.29 16.02 -1.77
C HIS A 207 -14.53 16.55 -0.54
N LEU A 208 -13.24 16.24 -0.41
CA LEU A 208 -12.41 16.71 0.71
C LEU A 208 -12.26 18.24 0.72
N HIS A 209 -12.06 18.87 -0.44
CA HIS A 209 -11.96 20.32 -0.59
C HIS A 209 -13.27 21.04 -0.24
N SER A 210 -14.42 20.41 -0.49
CA SER A 210 -15.73 20.99 -0.14
C SER A 210 -15.92 21.19 1.37
N LYS A 211 -15.18 20.44 2.19
CA LYS A 211 -15.30 20.40 3.66
C LYS A 211 -16.73 20.13 4.14
N SER A 212 -17.56 19.48 3.33
CA SER A 212 -18.95 19.15 3.68
C SER A 212 -19.05 18.14 4.82
N GLY A 213 -17.98 17.38 5.08
CA GLY A 213 -18.04 16.18 5.91
C GLY A 213 -18.97 15.13 5.30
N THR A 214 -19.50 14.26 6.14
CA THR A 214 -20.37 13.15 5.76
C THR A 214 -21.81 13.35 6.25
N PRO A 215 -22.79 12.55 5.80
CA PRO A 215 -24.17 12.61 6.30
C PRO A 215 -24.32 12.44 7.83
N LEU A 216 -23.48 11.64 8.49
CA LEU A 216 -23.49 11.47 9.96
C LEU A 216 -22.69 12.58 10.67
N ARG A 217 -21.61 13.08 10.06
CA ARG A 217 -20.75 14.15 10.60
C ARG A 217 -20.72 15.36 9.64
N PRO A 218 -21.84 16.10 9.49
CA PRO A 218 -21.90 17.23 8.57
C PRO A 218 -20.97 18.36 9.03
N ARG A 219 -20.23 18.94 8.07
CA ARG A 219 -19.21 19.99 8.27
C ARG A 219 -18.05 19.55 9.18
N ASN A 220 -17.86 18.24 9.35
CA ASN A 220 -16.77 17.67 10.13
C ASN A 220 -16.09 16.54 9.33
N PRO A 221 -15.26 16.89 8.32
CA PRO A 221 -14.52 15.92 7.52
C PRO A 221 -13.45 15.19 8.37
N PRO A 222 -12.85 14.09 7.86
CA PRO A 222 -11.67 13.49 8.49
C PRO A 222 -10.59 14.54 8.73
N ILE A 223 -9.86 14.42 9.85
CA ILE A 223 -8.81 15.38 10.20
C ILE A 223 -7.61 15.30 9.24
N GLU A 224 -7.39 14.11 8.65
CA GLU A 224 -6.32 13.83 7.71
C GLU A 224 -6.68 12.62 6.85
N THR A 225 -6.23 12.64 5.58
CA THR A 225 -6.46 11.58 4.60
C THR A 225 -5.18 11.32 3.83
N TYR A 226 -4.74 10.07 3.79
CA TYR A 226 -3.53 9.61 3.11
C TYR A 226 -3.89 8.84 1.85
N ILE A 227 -3.39 9.32 0.71
CA ILE A 227 -3.56 8.68 -0.59
C ILE A 227 -2.63 7.49 -0.69
N TYR A 228 -3.18 6.38 -1.14
CA TYR A 228 -2.52 5.10 -1.23
C TYR A 228 -2.39 4.65 -2.68
N SER A 229 -1.19 4.50 -3.26
CA SER A 229 0.17 4.77 -2.73
C SER A 229 0.92 5.73 -3.65
N LEU A 230 2.17 6.09 -3.33
CA LEU A 230 2.95 6.96 -4.22
C LEU A 230 3.38 6.24 -5.50
N LEU A 231 3.97 5.05 -5.36
CA LEU A 231 4.51 4.24 -6.46
C LEU A 231 3.79 2.90 -6.53
N ASP A 232 3.75 2.31 -7.72
CA ASP A 232 3.47 0.88 -7.90
C ASP A 232 4.59 0.06 -7.24
N GLU A 233 4.22 -1.05 -6.61
CA GLU A 233 5.12 -1.89 -5.79
C GLU A 233 5.12 -3.32 -6.33
N ASP A 234 6.03 -3.61 -7.26
CA ASP A 234 6.16 -4.88 -7.99
C ASP A 234 6.49 -6.09 -7.08
N GLN A 235 7.06 -5.87 -5.90
CA GLN A 235 7.34 -6.92 -4.91
C GLN A 235 6.24 -7.10 -3.86
N ARG A 236 5.16 -6.33 -3.95
CA ARG A 236 4.07 -6.45 -3.00
C ARG A 236 3.37 -7.81 -3.10
N SER A 237 2.90 -8.32 -1.97
CA SER A 237 2.07 -9.52 -1.91
C SER A 237 0.79 -9.34 -2.72
N ILE A 238 0.46 -10.32 -3.54
CA ILE A 238 -0.77 -10.38 -4.35
C ILE A 238 -1.83 -11.29 -3.73
N ALA A 239 -1.69 -11.63 -2.45
CA ALA A 239 -2.59 -12.56 -1.76
C ALA A 239 -4.07 -12.12 -1.79
N ASP A 240 -4.32 -10.81 -1.76
CA ASP A 240 -5.66 -10.23 -1.85
C ASP A 240 -6.12 -9.97 -3.31
N GLY A 241 -5.20 -10.03 -4.27
CA GLY A 241 -5.46 -9.90 -5.70
C GLY A 241 -4.29 -9.29 -6.47
N ASN A 242 -4.30 -9.47 -7.79
CA ASN A 242 -3.24 -8.95 -8.67
C ASN A 242 -3.17 -7.41 -8.69
N PHE A 243 -4.27 -6.73 -8.36
CA PHE A 243 -4.34 -5.27 -8.28
C PHE A 243 -3.47 -4.67 -7.16
N GLU A 244 -3.02 -5.47 -6.19
CA GLU A 244 -2.21 -5.00 -5.06
C GLU A 244 -0.94 -4.26 -5.51
N ARG A 245 -0.36 -4.62 -6.65
CA ARG A 245 0.88 -3.99 -7.16
C ARG A 245 0.65 -2.66 -7.87
N HIS A 246 -0.60 -2.21 -8.03
CA HIS A 246 -1.00 -1.18 -9.00
C HIS A 246 -1.71 0.04 -8.40
N TRP A 247 -1.47 0.35 -7.12
CA TRP A 247 -2.09 1.47 -6.41
C TRP A 247 -1.35 2.80 -6.55
N GLY A 248 -0.15 2.79 -7.12
CA GLY A 248 0.71 3.97 -7.18
C GLY A 248 0.08 5.08 -7.99
N VAL A 249 0.05 6.31 -7.47
CA VAL A 249 -0.26 7.52 -8.25
C VAL A 249 0.72 7.66 -9.43
N PHE A 250 1.95 7.22 -9.23
CA PHE A 250 2.99 7.09 -10.24
C PHE A 250 3.33 5.62 -10.48
N THR A 251 3.84 5.33 -11.68
CA THR A 251 4.53 4.06 -11.99
C THR A 251 5.80 3.92 -11.15
N PHE A 252 6.42 2.74 -11.15
CA PHE A 252 7.66 2.45 -10.41
C PHE A 252 8.82 3.43 -10.71
N ASP A 253 8.84 4.01 -11.92
CA ASP A 253 9.81 4.98 -12.41
C ASP A 253 9.36 6.45 -12.24
N GLY A 254 8.32 6.69 -11.44
CA GLY A 254 7.87 8.03 -11.08
C GLY A 254 7.15 8.79 -12.20
N GLN A 255 6.61 8.09 -13.20
CA GLN A 255 5.75 8.72 -14.22
C GLN A 255 4.30 8.75 -13.74
N ALA A 256 3.65 9.91 -13.83
CA ALA A 256 2.28 10.07 -13.37
C ALA A 256 1.32 9.22 -14.21
N LYS A 257 0.42 8.47 -13.56
CA LYS A 257 -0.52 7.57 -14.25
C LYS A 257 -1.84 8.24 -14.62
N TYR A 258 -2.14 9.40 -14.04
CA TYR A 258 -3.30 10.25 -14.34
C TYR A 258 -3.07 11.70 -13.92
N ASN A 259 -4.01 12.59 -14.27
CA ASN A 259 -3.98 14.00 -13.85
C ASN A 259 -4.95 14.27 -12.70
N VAL A 260 -4.43 14.71 -11.55
CA VAL A 260 -5.24 15.16 -10.41
C VAL A 260 -4.54 16.30 -9.67
N ASP A 261 -5.31 17.23 -9.11
CA ASP A 261 -4.81 18.23 -8.16
C ASP A 261 -4.91 17.66 -6.74
N LEU A 262 -3.77 17.44 -6.09
CA LEU A 262 -3.67 16.95 -4.71
C LEU A 262 -3.77 18.07 -3.65
N GLY A 263 -4.30 19.24 -4.02
CA GLY A 263 -4.49 20.38 -3.13
C GLY A 263 -3.39 21.45 -3.24
N GLN A 264 -2.57 21.41 -4.30
CA GLN A 264 -1.51 22.40 -4.58
C GLN A 264 -1.93 23.46 -5.61
N GLY A 265 -3.21 23.45 -6.03
CA GLY A 265 -3.75 24.27 -7.10
C GLY A 265 -3.68 23.54 -8.45
N SER A 266 -4.07 24.20 -9.55
CA SER A 266 -4.22 23.64 -10.90
C SER A 266 -2.94 23.13 -11.60
N LYS A 267 -1.93 22.72 -10.83
CA LYS A 267 -0.72 22.05 -11.29
C LYS A 267 -0.98 20.54 -11.34
N ASN A 268 -0.80 19.98 -12.53
CA ASN A 268 -0.77 18.53 -12.70
C ASN A 268 0.42 17.92 -11.95
N LEU A 269 0.31 16.63 -11.67
CA LEU A 269 1.42 15.83 -11.16
C LEU A 269 2.64 15.94 -12.09
N VAL A 270 3.82 16.01 -11.49
CA VAL A 270 5.08 16.19 -12.22
C VAL A 270 5.84 14.87 -12.20
N ASN A 271 6.22 14.40 -13.38
CA ASN A 271 7.00 13.17 -13.53
C ASN A 271 8.40 13.33 -12.92
N ALA A 272 8.94 12.23 -12.41
CA ALA A 272 10.35 12.14 -12.06
C ALA A 272 11.23 12.45 -13.29
N GLN A 273 12.29 13.23 -13.06
CA GLN A 273 13.24 13.63 -14.09
C GLN A 273 14.55 12.85 -13.95
N PHE A 274 15.31 12.74 -15.04
CA PHE A 274 16.62 12.08 -15.06
C PHE A 274 16.58 10.61 -14.60
N VAL A 275 15.49 9.92 -14.92
CA VAL A 275 15.35 8.49 -14.68
C VAL A 275 16.28 7.74 -15.65
N GLU A 276 17.26 7.01 -15.10
CA GLU A 276 18.14 6.14 -15.88
C GLU A 276 17.53 4.75 -16.01
N TYR A 277 17.32 4.30 -17.24
CA TYR A 277 16.85 2.96 -17.56
C TYR A 277 18.00 2.06 -18.01
N LEU A 278 17.79 0.75 -17.94
CA LEU A 278 18.60 -0.21 -18.69
C LEU A 278 18.47 0.03 -20.21
N SER A 279 19.29 -0.64 -20.99
CA SER A 279 19.24 -0.52 -22.45
C SER A 279 17.86 -0.91 -22.98
N SER A 280 17.39 -0.27 -24.05
CA SER A 280 16.13 -0.60 -24.73
C SER A 280 16.21 -1.97 -25.43
N LYS A 281 16.09 -3.03 -24.62
CA LYS A 281 16.14 -4.43 -25.01
C LYS A 281 15.07 -5.18 -24.22
N TRP A 282 14.44 -6.13 -24.89
CA TRP A 282 13.39 -6.96 -24.32
C TRP A 282 13.67 -8.43 -24.59
N CYS A 283 13.14 -9.29 -23.72
CA CYS A 283 13.10 -10.73 -23.99
C CYS A 283 11.73 -11.10 -24.55
N VAL A 284 11.69 -11.67 -25.75
CA VAL A 284 10.46 -12.13 -26.41
C VAL A 284 10.55 -13.61 -26.74
N VAL A 285 9.41 -14.26 -26.97
CA VAL A 285 9.39 -15.66 -27.38
C VAL A 285 10.04 -15.86 -28.75
N ASN A 286 10.82 -16.93 -28.89
CA ASN A 286 11.46 -17.32 -30.13
C ASN A 286 10.53 -18.21 -30.96
N ASN A 287 9.78 -17.61 -31.88
CA ASN A 287 8.81 -18.32 -32.73
C ASN A 287 9.43 -19.35 -33.69
N ASN A 288 10.77 -19.46 -33.77
CA ASN A 288 11.46 -20.45 -34.60
C ASN A 288 11.75 -21.77 -33.85
N LYS A 289 11.24 -21.94 -32.62
CA LYS A 289 11.44 -23.12 -31.77
C LYS A 289 10.14 -23.87 -31.53
N ASP A 290 10.24 -25.09 -31.02
CA ASP A 290 9.09 -25.79 -30.45
C ASP A 290 8.67 -25.08 -29.16
N LEU A 291 7.47 -24.49 -29.17
CA LEU A 291 6.92 -23.72 -28.06
C LEU A 291 6.09 -24.56 -27.09
N SER A 292 6.12 -25.89 -27.19
CA SER A 292 5.41 -26.82 -26.30
C SER A 292 5.65 -26.54 -24.81
N ASN A 293 6.86 -26.12 -24.43
CA ASN A 293 7.26 -25.79 -23.06
C ASN A 293 7.17 -24.30 -22.69
N ALA A 294 6.70 -23.44 -23.60
CA ALA A 294 6.70 -21.99 -23.39
C ALA A 294 5.78 -21.57 -22.24
N THR A 295 4.58 -22.13 -22.14
CA THR A 295 3.63 -21.85 -21.04
C THR A 295 4.18 -22.26 -19.67
N ALA A 296 4.87 -23.39 -19.57
CA ALA A 296 5.48 -23.82 -18.30
C ALA A 296 6.63 -22.88 -17.90
N SER A 297 7.43 -22.46 -18.88
CA SER A 297 8.54 -21.52 -18.68
C SER A 297 8.04 -20.14 -18.27
N SER A 298 6.93 -19.66 -18.85
CA SER A 298 6.33 -18.37 -18.47
C SER A 298 5.78 -18.40 -17.05
N LEU A 299 5.13 -19.49 -16.62
CA LEU A 299 4.68 -19.66 -15.24
C LEU A 299 5.85 -19.63 -14.25
N ASN A 300 6.98 -20.25 -14.59
CA ASN A 300 8.18 -20.19 -13.77
C ASN A 300 8.75 -18.76 -13.70
N ALA A 301 8.81 -18.04 -14.82
CA ALA A 301 9.20 -16.64 -14.85
C ALA A 301 8.32 -15.79 -13.91
N CYS A 302 7.00 -15.94 -14.00
CA CYS A 302 6.02 -15.22 -13.18
C CYS A 302 6.01 -15.63 -11.69
N SER A 303 6.67 -16.72 -11.31
CA SER A 303 6.83 -17.09 -9.89
C SER A 303 7.82 -16.18 -9.15
N THR A 304 8.64 -15.44 -9.90
CA THR A 304 9.69 -14.55 -9.36
C THR A 304 9.54 -13.11 -9.85
N ALA A 305 9.05 -12.90 -11.07
CA ALA A 305 8.84 -11.59 -11.66
C ALA A 305 7.37 -11.17 -11.64
N ASP A 306 7.10 -9.87 -11.81
CA ASP A 306 5.74 -9.35 -11.84
C ASP A 306 5.04 -9.61 -13.17
N CYS A 307 4.05 -10.50 -13.16
CA CYS A 307 3.18 -10.80 -14.29
C CYS A 307 1.72 -10.40 -14.05
N THR A 308 1.44 -9.58 -13.05
CA THR A 308 0.07 -9.23 -12.68
C THR A 308 -0.71 -8.53 -13.81
N ALA A 309 -0.03 -7.77 -14.67
CA ALA A 309 -0.66 -7.07 -15.80
C ALA A 309 -1.24 -7.99 -16.89
N ILE A 310 -0.74 -9.23 -17.04
CA ILE A 310 -1.30 -10.22 -18.00
C ILE A 310 -2.46 -11.03 -17.42
N SER A 311 -2.81 -10.82 -16.15
CA SER A 311 -3.91 -11.51 -15.50
C SER A 311 -5.27 -10.86 -15.84
N PRO A 312 -6.41 -11.55 -15.63
CA PRO A 312 -7.73 -11.01 -15.92
C PRO A 312 -7.97 -9.62 -15.32
N GLY A 313 -8.40 -8.69 -16.18
CA GLY A 313 -8.62 -7.28 -15.81
C GLY A 313 -7.38 -6.41 -15.90
N GLY A 314 -6.20 -6.98 -16.20
CA GLY A 314 -5.00 -6.21 -16.38
C GLY A 314 -4.81 -5.61 -17.78
N SER A 315 -3.92 -4.62 -17.91
CA SER A 315 -3.66 -3.88 -19.16
C SER A 315 -3.12 -4.77 -20.30
N CYS A 316 -2.45 -5.86 -19.94
CA CYS A 316 -1.88 -6.85 -20.86
C CYS A 316 -2.71 -8.14 -20.97
N PHE A 317 -3.93 -8.18 -20.41
CA PHE A 317 -4.73 -9.41 -20.40
C PHE A 317 -5.11 -9.94 -21.80
N ASN A 318 -5.44 -9.04 -22.73
CA ASN A 318 -5.99 -9.40 -24.05
C ASN A 318 -4.93 -9.52 -25.16
N ILE A 319 -3.64 -9.60 -24.81
CA ILE A 319 -2.58 -9.80 -25.82
C ILE A 319 -2.58 -11.24 -26.33
N SER A 320 -1.97 -11.47 -27.50
CA SER A 320 -1.87 -12.82 -28.08
C SER A 320 -1.06 -13.76 -27.19
N TRP A 321 -1.27 -15.08 -27.33
CA TRP A 321 -0.52 -16.07 -26.54
C TRP A 321 1.01 -15.90 -26.63
N PRO A 322 1.63 -15.71 -27.82
CA PRO A 322 3.07 -15.45 -27.91
C PRO A 322 3.50 -14.16 -27.18
N ALA A 323 2.68 -13.10 -27.23
CA ALA A 323 2.96 -11.86 -26.51
C ALA A 323 2.83 -12.04 -24.99
N ASN A 324 1.88 -12.87 -24.53
CA ASN A 324 1.71 -13.23 -23.13
C ASN A 324 2.96 -13.93 -22.56
N ILE A 325 3.49 -14.93 -23.28
CA ILE A 325 4.76 -15.58 -22.92
C ILE A 325 5.90 -14.56 -22.91
N SER A 326 5.97 -13.72 -23.94
CA SER A 326 6.99 -12.68 -24.06
C SER A 326 6.94 -11.71 -22.88
N TYR A 327 5.76 -11.35 -22.39
CA TYR A 327 5.61 -10.45 -21.24
C TYR A 327 6.24 -11.05 -19.99
N ALA A 328 5.95 -12.33 -19.72
CA ALA A 328 6.54 -13.05 -18.59
C ALA A 328 8.08 -13.14 -18.72
N PHE A 329 8.57 -13.50 -19.90
CA PHE A 329 10.00 -13.59 -20.17
C PHE A 329 10.69 -12.25 -20.02
N ASN A 330 10.07 -11.17 -20.50
CA ASN A 330 10.61 -9.82 -20.36
C ASN A 330 10.70 -9.41 -18.89
N ASN A 331 9.63 -9.56 -18.10
CA ASN A 331 9.68 -9.16 -16.68
C ASN A 331 10.78 -9.91 -15.91
N TYR A 332 10.94 -11.21 -16.16
CA TYR A 332 12.06 -11.97 -15.59
C TYR A 332 13.43 -11.48 -16.08
N TYR A 333 13.58 -11.24 -17.39
CA TYR A 333 14.82 -10.75 -17.98
C TYR A 333 15.23 -9.38 -17.40
N GLN A 334 14.28 -8.46 -17.25
CA GLN A 334 14.54 -7.14 -16.69
C GLN A 334 14.89 -7.20 -15.20
N LEU A 335 14.18 -8.01 -14.41
CA LEU A 335 14.48 -8.25 -12.99
C LEU A 335 15.91 -8.79 -12.78
N HIS A 336 16.48 -9.45 -13.79
CA HIS A 336 17.84 -10.01 -13.77
C HIS A 336 18.85 -9.16 -14.56
N ASP A 337 18.69 -7.84 -14.53
CA ASP A 337 19.62 -6.85 -15.10
C ASP A 337 19.95 -7.09 -16.58
N GLN A 338 18.98 -7.59 -17.35
CA GLN A 338 19.13 -7.88 -18.77
C GLN A 338 20.28 -8.86 -19.11
N ARG A 339 20.61 -9.76 -18.19
CA ARG A 339 21.61 -10.81 -18.45
C ARG A 339 21.17 -11.70 -19.61
N ALA A 340 22.11 -12.03 -20.51
CA ALA A 340 21.78 -12.79 -21.71
C ALA A 340 21.16 -14.17 -21.41
N ASP A 341 21.61 -14.82 -20.33
CA ASP A 341 21.13 -16.13 -19.92
C ASP A 341 19.76 -16.09 -19.23
N SER A 342 19.32 -14.95 -18.69
CA SER A 342 17.97 -14.80 -18.14
C SER A 342 16.88 -14.68 -19.23
N CYS A 343 17.27 -14.54 -20.51
CA CYS A 343 16.36 -14.61 -21.64
C CYS A 343 16.41 -15.96 -22.39
N ASP A 344 17.24 -16.92 -21.99
CA ASP A 344 17.39 -18.16 -22.77
C ASP A 344 16.14 -19.05 -22.68
N PHE A 345 15.64 -19.33 -21.47
CA PHE A 345 14.50 -20.23 -21.23
C PHE A 345 14.59 -21.56 -22.00
N GLY A 346 15.79 -22.16 -22.11
CA GLY A 346 16.01 -23.36 -22.90
C GLY A 346 15.97 -23.10 -24.42
N GLY A 347 16.41 -21.92 -24.84
CA GLY A 347 16.33 -21.40 -26.21
C GLY A 347 14.95 -20.88 -26.63
N LEU A 348 13.95 -20.87 -25.74
CA LEU A 348 12.60 -20.40 -26.00
C LEU A 348 12.49 -18.87 -26.04
N GLY A 349 13.43 -18.14 -25.44
CA GLY A 349 13.48 -16.69 -25.51
C GLY A 349 14.51 -16.18 -26.50
N LEU A 350 14.31 -14.93 -26.93
CA LEU A 350 15.18 -14.18 -27.83
C LEU A 350 15.23 -12.72 -27.40
N ILE A 351 16.43 -12.16 -27.31
CA ILE A 351 16.62 -10.74 -27.04
C ILE A 351 16.34 -9.94 -28.32
N THR A 352 15.52 -8.90 -28.19
CA THR A 352 15.17 -7.98 -29.26
C THR A 352 15.40 -6.53 -28.83
N THR A 353 15.67 -5.65 -29.81
CA THR A 353 15.68 -4.18 -29.63
C THR A 353 14.41 -3.53 -30.18
N VAL A 354 13.45 -4.33 -30.63
CA VAL A 354 12.14 -3.85 -31.10
C VAL A 354 11.17 -3.92 -29.92
N ASP A 355 10.61 -2.78 -29.54
CA ASP A 355 9.63 -2.68 -28.45
C ASP A 355 8.38 -3.53 -28.76
N PRO A 356 8.09 -4.58 -27.96
CA PRO A 356 6.94 -5.46 -28.15
C PRO A 356 5.62 -4.90 -27.58
N SER A 357 5.63 -3.70 -26.98
CA SER A 357 4.45 -3.08 -26.38
C SER A 357 3.32 -2.83 -27.40
N VAL A 358 2.07 -3.01 -26.98
CA VAL A 358 0.88 -2.85 -27.84
C VAL A 358 -0.24 -2.14 -27.08
N GLY A 359 -0.70 -1.01 -27.63
CA GLY A 359 -1.76 -0.20 -27.02
C GLY A 359 -1.39 0.22 -25.59
N ASN A 360 -2.21 -0.19 -24.62
CA ASN A 360 -1.99 0.09 -23.20
C ASN A 360 -1.11 -0.98 -22.50
N CYS A 361 -0.82 -2.11 -23.16
CA CYS A 361 0.10 -3.10 -22.62
C CYS A 361 1.54 -2.67 -22.87
N ARG A 362 2.24 -2.27 -21.81
CA ARG A 362 3.63 -1.81 -21.85
C ARG A 362 4.56 -2.88 -21.33
N PHE A 363 5.56 -3.24 -22.12
CA PHE A 363 6.63 -4.13 -21.69
C PHE A 363 7.72 -3.30 -21.01
N PRO A 364 7.94 -3.49 -19.70
CA PRO A 364 8.82 -2.62 -18.95
C PRO A 364 10.28 -2.77 -19.39
N VAL A 365 11.03 -1.69 -19.23
CA VAL A 365 12.48 -1.68 -19.16
C VAL A 365 12.82 -1.20 -17.75
N GLU A 366 13.57 -1.99 -17.01
CA GLU A 366 13.84 -1.68 -15.60
C GLU A 366 14.82 -0.51 -15.44
N LEU A 367 14.81 0.07 -14.24
CA LEU A 367 15.72 1.15 -13.89
C LEU A 367 17.16 0.64 -13.84
N ARG A 368 18.09 1.48 -14.30
CA ARG A 368 19.52 1.25 -14.06
C ARG A 368 19.80 1.56 -12.60
N THR A 369 19.78 0.55 -11.75
CA THR A 369 20.14 0.73 -10.36
C THR A 369 21.66 0.97 -10.26
N SER A 370 22.06 2.18 -9.86
CA SER A 370 23.40 2.37 -9.32
C SER A 370 23.44 1.61 -8.00
N HIS A 371 24.37 0.65 -7.83
CA HIS A 371 24.53 -0.10 -6.59
C HIS A 371 24.66 0.85 -5.39
N SER A 372 23.56 1.18 -4.73
CA SER A 372 23.56 1.61 -3.35
C SER A 372 23.90 0.34 -2.58
N VAL A 373 25.19 0.18 -2.28
CA VAL A 373 25.65 -0.87 -1.39
C VAL A 373 24.89 -0.71 -0.09
N SER A 374 23.89 -1.57 0.11
CA SER A 374 23.28 -1.74 1.41
C SER A 374 24.40 -2.16 2.35
N LEU A 375 24.82 -1.25 3.24
CA LEU A 375 25.85 -1.50 4.24
C LEU A 375 25.50 -2.67 5.18
N TYR A 376 24.30 -3.25 5.07
CA TYR A 376 23.90 -4.47 5.78
C TYR A 376 24.79 -5.69 5.46
N GLY A 377 25.52 -5.71 4.34
CA GLY A 377 26.47 -6.78 4.03
C GLY A 377 27.79 -6.74 4.82
N THR A 378 28.13 -5.63 5.47
CA THR A 378 29.43 -5.48 6.17
C THR A 378 29.37 -5.89 7.66
N GLY A 379 28.17 -6.06 8.23
CA GLY A 379 27.99 -6.46 9.62
C GLY A 379 28.41 -7.91 9.93
N LEU A 380 28.34 -8.81 8.95
CA LEU A 380 28.77 -10.20 9.11
C LEU A 380 30.30 -10.34 9.15
N PHE A 381 31.04 -9.45 8.47
CA PHE A 381 32.50 -9.46 8.48
C PHE A 381 33.09 -8.90 9.79
N GLN A 382 32.44 -7.90 10.41
CA GLN A 382 32.87 -7.39 11.72
C GLN A 382 32.61 -8.38 12.87
N TRP A 383 31.56 -9.19 12.81
CA TRP A 383 31.29 -10.23 13.81
C TRP A 383 32.31 -11.37 13.79
N MET A 384 32.81 -11.75 12.61
CA MET A 384 33.85 -12.79 12.47
C MET A 384 35.22 -12.33 13.01
N ILE A 385 35.53 -11.04 12.92
CA ILE A 385 36.77 -10.47 13.47
C ILE A 385 36.71 -10.40 15.01
N LEU A 386 35.55 -10.09 15.60
CA LEU A 386 35.40 -10.06 17.06
C LEU A 386 35.41 -11.46 17.70
N LEU A 387 34.87 -12.47 17.01
CA LEU A 387 34.90 -13.86 17.48
C LEU A 387 36.30 -14.49 17.45
N THR A 388 37.13 -14.12 16.47
CA THR A 388 38.51 -14.63 16.35
C THR A 388 39.46 -13.97 17.35
N ILE A 389 39.25 -12.71 17.73
CA ILE A 389 40.06 -12.05 18.78
C ILE A 389 39.74 -12.61 20.18
N ASN A 390 38.47 -12.96 20.45
CA ASN A 390 38.08 -13.52 21.74
C ASN A 390 38.50 -14.98 21.95
N THR A 391 38.64 -15.78 20.90
CA THR A 391 39.17 -17.15 21.01
C THR A 391 40.69 -17.14 21.19
N ILE A 392 41.43 -16.21 20.58
CA ILE A 392 42.89 -16.10 20.75
C ILE A 392 43.28 -15.59 22.15
N LEU A 393 42.46 -14.73 22.78
CA LEU A 393 42.73 -14.26 24.14
C LEU A 393 42.42 -15.30 25.23
N HIS A 394 41.62 -16.32 24.94
CA HIS A 394 41.27 -17.37 25.91
C HIS A 394 42.30 -18.50 26.02
N ASP A 395 43.24 -18.58 25.06
CA ASP A 395 44.35 -19.54 25.06
C ASP A 395 45.65 -18.97 25.67
N PHE A 396 45.64 -17.74 26.19
CA PHE A 396 46.81 -17.06 26.77
C PHE A 396 46.62 -16.54 28.21
N LEU A 397 45.58 -16.98 28.93
CA LEU A 397 45.40 -16.72 30.37
C LEU A 397 45.21 -17.99 31.20
#